data_AF-A0A966U007-F1
#
_entry.id   AF-A0A966U007-F1
#
_cell.length_a   1.000
_cell.length_b   1.000
_cell.length_c   1.000
_cell.angle_alpha   90.00
_cell.angle_beta   90.00
_cell.angle_gamma   90.00
#
_symmetry.space_group_name_H-M   'P 1'
#
loop_
_entity.id
_entity.type
_entity.pdbx_description
1 polymer ?
#
loop_
_entity_poly.entity_id
_entity_poly.type
_entity_poly.pdbx_seq_one_letter_code
_entity_poly.pdbx_strand_id
1 'polypeptide(L)' 'MASLSFWERLAVALLVRSPRTSLLVVKERDTSIVFVSADKTDPLAAYVVSGLQEDEPASMILERLYHAPSYGEVE' A
#
# COMPACT_ATOMS: atom_id res chain seq x y z
N MET A 1 -17.70 -12.48 -1.81
CA MET A 1 -17.27 -11.12 -1.39
C MET A 1 -16.56 -11.28 -0.06
N ALA A 2 -15.22 -11.28 -0.06
CA ALA A 2 -14.48 -11.32 1.20
C ALA A 2 -14.78 -10.04 1.97
N SER A 3 -15.14 -10.20 3.23
CA SER A 3 -15.66 -9.11 4.06
C SER A 3 -15.08 -9.30 5.45
N LEU A 4 -14.51 -8.24 6.01
CA LEU A 4 -13.99 -8.24 7.37
C LEU A 4 -15.06 -8.78 8.33
N SER A 5 -14.66 -9.63 9.27
CA SER A 5 -15.56 -10.08 10.33
C SER A 5 -16.07 -8.90 11.15
N PHE A 6 -17.17 -9.10 11.89
CA PHE A 6 -17.73 -8.06 12.74
C PHE A 6 -16.69 -7.48 13.73
N TRP A 7 -15.87 -8.35 14.32
CA TRP A 7 -14.84 -7.96 15.29
C TRP A 7 -13.71 -7.16 14.65
N GLU A 8 -13.26 -7.54 13.46
CA GLU A 8 -12.23 -6.80 12.74
C GLU A 8 -12.73 -5.42 12.33
N ARG A 9 -13.99 -5.30 11.87
CA ARG A 9 -14.59 -3.98 11.59
C ARG A 9 -14.66 -3.12 12.83
N LEU A 10 -15.06 -3.67 13.97
CA LEU A 10 -15.12 -2.94 15.22
C LEU A 10 -13.72 -2.48 15.67
N ALA A 11 -12.72 -3.35 15.56
CA ALA A 11 -11.34 -3.00 15.88
C ALA A 11 -10.79 -1.88 14.98
N VAL A 12 -11.01 -1.97 13.66
CA VAL A 12 -10.63 -0.92 12.71
C VAL A 12 -11.35 0.38 13.05
N ALA A 13 -12.65 0.35 13.32
CA ALA A 13 -13.42 1.55 13.68
C ALA A 13 -12.93 2.24 14.96
N LEU A 14 -12.51 1.46 15.96
CA LEU A 14 -11.93 1.99 17.20
C LEU A 14 -10.54 2.59 16.95
N LEU A 15 -9.69 1.91 16.19
CA LEU A 15 -8.32 2.33 15.93
C LEU A 15 -8.26 3.58 15.05
N VAL A 16 -9.08 3.67 14.00
CA VAL A 16 -9.16 4.85 13.10
C VAL A 16 -9.59 6.11 13.85
N ARG A 17 -10.35 5.96 14.94
CA ARG A 17 -10.82 7.08 15.75
C ARG A 17 -9.75 7.62 16.72
N SER A 18 -8.62 6.92 16.86
CA SER A 18 -7.50 7.36 17.67
C SER A 18 -6.67 8.41 16.94
N PRO A 19 -6.36 9.56 17.55
CA PRO A 19 -5.50 10.60 16.94
C PRO A 19 -4.04 10.15 16.76
N ARG A 20 -3.67 8.96 17.25
CA ARG A 20 -2.32 8.39 17.12
C ARG A 20 -2.18 7.43 15.94
N THR A 21 -3.27 7.11 15.26
CA THR A 21 -3.29 6.09 14.21
C THR A 21 -3.52 6.78 12.87
N SER A 22 -2.44 7.02 12.13
CA SER A 22 -2.52 7.62 10.80
C SER A 22 -2.67 6.61 9.66
N LEU A 23 -2.27 5.35 9.87
CA LEU A 23 -2.34 4.28 8.87
C LEU A 23 -2.72 2.94 9.49
N LEU A 24 -3.67 2.25 8.87
CA LEU A 24 -4.08 0.90 9.23
C LEU A 24 -4.26 0.06 7.96
N VAL A 25 -3.54 -1.06 7.90
CA VAL A 25 -3.57 -2.01 6.77
C VAL A 25 -3.98 -3.38 7.30
N VAL A 26 -5.06 -3.94 6.74
CA VAL A 26 -5.50 -5.31 7.02
C VAL A 26 -5.41 -6.11 5.74
N LYS A 27 -4.51 -7.10 5.73
CA LYS A 27 -4.38 -8.06 4.63
C LYS A 27 -4.95 -9.40 5.06
N GLU A 28 -5.88 -9.92 4.28
CA GLU A 28 -6.40 -11.27 4.50
C GLU A 28 -5.33 -12.31 4.14
N ARG A 29 -5.20 -13.35 4.97
CA ARG A 29 -4.23 -14.42 4.73
C ARG A 29 -4.63 -15.19 3.46
N ASP A 30 -3.62 -15.55 2.65
CA ASP A 30 -3.78 -16.31 1.40
C ASP A 30 -4.66 -15.65 0.32
N THR A 31 -4.98 -14.36 0.48
CA THR A 31 -5.79 -13.59 -0.47
C THR A 31 -5.06 -12.29 -0.85
N SER A 32 -5.32 -11.80 -2.06
CA SER A 32 -4.77 -10.52 -2.56
C SER A 32 -5.55 -9.29 -2.09
N ILE A 33 -6.56 -9.47 -1.23
CA ILE A 33 -7.43 -8.40 -0.76
C ILE A 33 -6.78 -7.70 0.43
N VAL A 34 -6.67 -6.38 0.32
CA VAL A 34 -6.12 -5.51 1.35
C VAL A 34 -7.13 -4.41 1.63
N PHE A 35 -7.46 -4.24 2.91
CA PHE A 35 -8.25 -3.12 3.39
C PHE A 35 -7.31 -2.09 3.99
N VAL A 36 -7.40 -0.84 3.52
CA VAL A 36 -6.53 0.23 4.00
C VAL A 36 -7.39 1.39 4.51
N SER A 37 -7.01 1.94 5.66
CA SER A 37 -7.50 3.19 6.18
C SER A 37 -6.31 4.09 6.45
N ALA A 38 -6.32 5.29 5.86
CA ALA A 38 -5.25 6.27 6.02
C ALA A 38 -5.82 7.65 6.30
N ASP A 39 -5.10 8.38 7.14
CA ASP A 39 -5.27 9.82 7.30
C ASP A 39 -4.68 10.53 6.07
N LYS A 40 -5.48 11.40 5.45
CA LYS A 40 -5.08 12.18 4.27
C LYS A 40 -4.09 13.30 4.62
N THR A 41 -4.01 13.68 5.89
CA THR A 41 -3.12 14.74 6.35
C THR A 41 -1.71 14.24 6.63
N ASP A 42 -1.54 12.93 6.80
CA ASP A 42 -0.22 12.30 6.94
C ASP A 42 0.32 11.95 5.53
N PRO A 43 1.44 12.58 5.09
CA PRO A 43 2.01 12.34 3.78
C PRO A 43 2.47 10.89 3.58
N LEU A 44 2.89 10.19 4.64
CA LEU A 44 3.29 8.79 4.56
C LEU A 44 2.08 7.88 4.38
N ALA A 45 1.02 8.13 5.14
CA ALA A 45 -0.22 7.35 5.05
C ALA A 45 -0.92 7.59 3.70
N ALA A 46 -0.89 8.83 3.21
CA ALA A 46 -1.34 9.19 1.87
C ALA A 46 -0.54 8.42 0.80
N TYR A 47 0.80 8.41 0.87
CA TYR A 47 1.64 7.64 -0.04
C TYR A 47 1.35 6.14 -0.02
N VAL A 48 1.06 5.52 1.12
CA VAL A 48 0.72 4.08 1.14
C VAL A 48 -0.62 3.79 0.45
N VAL A 49 -1.58 4.72 0.51
CA VAL A 49 -2.88 4.58 -0.18
C VAL A 49 -2.81 4.98 -1.66
N SER A 50 -2.01 6.01 -1.99
CA SER A 50 -1.87 6.52 -3.35
C SER A 50 -0.72 5.89 -4.14
N GLY A 51 0.23 5.25 -3.47
CA GLY A 51 1.51 4.76 -4.00
C GLY A 51 1.43 3.49 -4.85
N LEU A 52 0.23 3.06 -5.25
CA LEU A 52 0.03 2.19 -6.41
C LEU A 52 -0.32 2.99 -7.68
N GLN A 53 -0.37 4.31 -7.57
CA GLN A 53 -0.95 5.22 -8.56
C GLN A 53 -0.19 6.56 -8.63
N GLU A 54 1.08 6.60 -8.24
CA GLU A 54 1.95 7.65 -8.80
C GLU A 54 2.25 7.26 -10.23
N ASP A 55 1.71 8.09 -11.12
CA ASP A 55 1.81 8.10 -12.58
C ASP A 55 3.29 8.24 -13.00
N GLU A 56 4.13 7.24 -12.71
CA GLU A 56 5.47 7.20 -13.23
C GLU A 56 5.34 7.08 -14.75
N PRO A 57 5.75 8.09 -15.55
CA PRO A 57 5.55 8.03 -16.99
C PRO A 57 6.27 6.80 -17.51
N ALA A 58 5.65 6.07 -18.45
CA ALA A 58 6.19 4.81 -18.96
C ALA A 58 7.65 4.91 -19.45
N SER A 59 8.10 6.11 -19.82
CA SER A 59 9.50 6.41 -20.14
C SER A 59 10.48 6.18 -18.99
N MET A 60 10.11 6.54 -17.76
CA MET A 60 10.98 6.41 -16.58
C MET A 60 11.15 4.93 -16.18
N ILE A 61 10.11 4.12 -16.41
CA ILE A 61 10.15 2.67 -16.23
C ILE A 61 11.12 2.02 -17.24
N LEU A 62 11.11 2.46 -18.49
CA LEU A 62 12.02 1.97 -19.54
C LEU A 62 13.48 2.34 -19.27
N GLU A 63 13.72 3.57 -18.78
CA GLU A 63 15.06 4.03 -18.42
C GLU A 63 15.67 3.16 -17.29
N ARG A 64 14.89 2.83 -16.26
CA ARG A 64 15.33 1.88 -15.22
C ARG A 64 15.64 0.50 -15.77
N LEU A 65 14.84 0.00 -16.70
CA LEU A 65 15.06 -1.31 -17.31
C LEU A 65 16.34 -1.33 -18.16
N TYR A 66 16.65 -0.22 -18.85
CA TYR A 66 17.88 -0.07 -19.63
C TYR A 66 19.13 -0.04 -18.74
N HIS A 67 19.06 0.61 -17.58
CA HIS A 67 20.16 0.69 -16.62
C HIS A 67 20.21 -0.48 -15.62
N ALA A 68 19.24 -1.39 -15.67
CA ALA A 68 19.26 -2.57 -14.83
C ALA A 68 20.41 -3.50 -15.25
N PRO A 69 21.15 -4.09 -14.30
CA PRO A 69 22.19 -5.06 -14.62
C PRO A 69 21.56 -6.21 -15.42
N SER A 70 22.19 -6.56 -16.54
CA SER A 70 21.76 -7.72 -17.33
C SER A 70 22.01 -8.99 -16.50
N TYR A 71 21.03 -9.89 -16.45
CA TYR A 71 21.19 -11.15 -15.73
C TYR A 71 22.29 -11.98 -16.41
N GLY A 72 23.46 -12.08 -15.78
CA GLY A 72 24.60 -12.86 -16.28
C GLY A 72 25.90 -12.08 -16.50
N GLU A 73 25.93 -10.77 -16.30
CA GLU A 73 27.20 -10.02 -16.20
C GLU A 73 27.83 -10.25 -14.81
N VAL A 74 28.54 -11.36 -14.69
CA VAL A 74 29.58 -11.56 -13.68
C VAL A 74 30.90 -11.18 -14.38
N GLU A 75 31.60 -10.17 -13.86
CA GLU A 75 33.01 -9.90 -14.24
C GLU A 75 33.89 -11.14 -14.00
#